data_AF-A0AAW5QS01-F1
#
_entry.id   AF-A0AAW5QS01-F1
#
_cell.length_a   1.000
_cell.length_b   1.000
_cell.length_c   1.000
_cell.angle_alpha   90.00
_cell.angle_beta   90.00
_cell.angle_gamma   90.00
#
_symmetry.space_group_name_H-M   'P 1'
#
loop_
_entity.id
_entity.type
_entity.pdbx_description
1 polymer ?
#
loop_
_entity_poly.entity_id
_entity_poly.type
_entity_poly.pdbx_seq_one_letter_code
_entity_poly.pdbx_strand_id
1 'polypeptide(L)' 'MDPHITEAEARADIADMEPIMAIEGRQMSDGDKELLVDLIRGTKTFEEISKILAREAGYEID' A
#
# COMPACT_ATOMS: atom_id res chain seq x y z
N MET A 1 -0.13 -14.13 -8.00
CA MET A 1 0.75 -14.64 -6.92
C MET A 1 -0.13 -15.06 -5.76
N ASP A 2 0.28 -16.07 -5.00
CA ASP A 2 -0.47 -16.49 -3.82
C ASP A 2 -0.11 -15.59 -2.63
N PRO A 3 -1.10 -15.14 -1.82
CA PRO A 3 -0.81 -14.27 -0.68
C PRO A 3 0.08 -14.96 0.36
N HIS A 4 1.06 -14.21 0.88
CA HIS A 4 1.93 -14.68 1.96
C HIS A 4 1.25 -14.59 3.34
N ILE A 5 0.36 -13.62 3.51
CA ILE A 5 -0.42 -13.40 4.73
C ILE A 5 -1.87 -13.06 4.40
N THR A 6 -2.74 -13.11 5.42
CA THR A 6 -4.14 -12.73 5.27
C THR A 6 -4.30 -11.22 5.14
N GLU A 7 -5.45 -10.79 4.63
CA GLU A 7 -5.78 -9.36 4.55
C GLU A 7 -5.90 -8.71 5.92
N ALA A 8 -6.42 -9.43 6.91
CA ALA A 8 -6.56 -8.92 8.26
C ALA A 8 -5.20 -8.65 8.91
N GLU A 9 -4.22 -9.55 8.72
CA GLU A 9 -2.84 -9.36 9.19
C GLU A 9 -2.19 -8.14 8.52
N ALA A 10 -2.30 -8.02 7.18
CA ALA A 10 -1.76 -6.87 6.47
C ALA A 10 -2.39 -5.53 6.91
N ARG A 11 -3.71 -5.52 7.17
CA ARG A 11 -4.41 -4.33 7.67
C ARG A 11 -4.00 -3.99 9.11
N ALA A 12 -3.70 -4.98 9.94
CA ALA A 12 -3.17 -4.76 11.28
C ALA A 12 -1.78 -4.10 11.23
N ASP A 13 -0.89 -4.58 10.36
CA ASP A 13 0.45 -3.99 10.17
C ASP A 13 0.37 -2.51 9.76
N ILE A 14 -0.58 -2.16 8.88
CA ILE A 14 -0.81 -0.76 8.49
C ILE A 14 -1.38 0.07 9.64
N ALA A 15 -2.33 -0.48 10.41
CA ALA A 15 -2.91 0.19 11.55
C ALA A 15 -1.85 0.53 12.61
N ASP A 16 -0.84 -0.33 12.80
CA ASP A 16 0.28 -0.08 13.70
C ASP A 16 1.18 1.09 13.23
N MET A 17 1.19 1.40 11.93
CA MET A 17 1.94 2.53 11.36
C MET A 17 1.20 3.87 11.48
N GLU A 18 -0.14 3.87 11.56
CA GLU A 18 -0.95 5.10 11.57
C GLU A 18 -0.60 6.07 12.72
N PRO A 19 -0.41 5.61 13.98
CA PRO A 19 -0.02 6.50 15.07
C PRO A 19 1.33 7.19 14.81
N ILE A 20 2.28 6.49 14.15
CA ILE A 20 3.61 7.03 13.84
C ILE A 20 3.49 8.16 12.82
N MET A 21 2.68 7.96 11.77
CA MET A 21 2.43 8.99 10.76
C MET A 21 1.69 10.20 11.35
N ALA A 22 0.74 9.95 12.25
CA ALA A 22 -0.04 10.98 12.90
C ALA A 22 0.80 11.94 13.76
N ILE A 23 1.90 11.48 14.37
CA ILE A 23 2.84 12.32 15.13
C ILE A 23 3.40 13.46 14.25
N GLU A 24 3.61 13.18 12.97
CA GLU A 24 4.13 14.15 12.00
C GLU A 24 3.02 14.91 11.25
N GLY A 25 1.76 14.77 11.67
CA GLY A 25 0.61 15.36 11.00
C GLY A 25 0.36 14.78 9.60
N ARG A 26 0.86 13.57 9.33
CA ARG A 26 0.66 12.86 8.06
C ARG A 26 -0.48 11.85 8.20
N GLN A 27 -1.24 11.69 7.14
CA GLN A 27 -2.29 10.68 7.02
C GLN A 27 -2.13 9.96 5.69
N MET A 28 -2.15 8.63 5.71
CA MET A 28 -2.17 7.81 4.51
C MET A 28 -3.58 7.82 3.92
N SER A 29 -3.70 8.01 2.61
CA SER A 29 -4.99 7.93 1.93
C SER A 29 -5.51 6.50 1.92
N ASP A 30 -6.83 6.31 1.83
CA ASP A 30 -7.40 4.96 1.78
C ASP A 30 -6.95 4.20 0.52
N GLY A 31 -6.71 4.90 -0.59
CA GLY A 31 -6.15 4.31 -1.81
C GLY A 31 -4.74 3.77 -1.60
N ASP A 32 -3.87 4.55 -0.96
CA ASP A 32 -2.50 4.13 -0.63
C ASP A 32 -2.50 2.94 0.34
N LYS A 33 -3.45 2.89 1.29
CA LYS A 33 -3.60 1.76 2.21
C LYS A 33 -3.92 0.48 1.46
N GLU A 34 -4.86 0.51 0.51
CA GLU A 34 -5.20 -0.70 -0.27
C GLU A 34 -4.02 -1.19 -1.10
N LEU A 35 -3.25 -0.28 -1.73
CA LEU A 35 -2.05 -0.65 -2.46
C LEU A 35 -0.98 -1.25 -1.55
N LEU A 36 -0.81 -0.71 -0.33
CA LEU A 36 0.13 -1.23 0.65
C LEU A 36 -0.31 -2.59 1.21
N VAL A 37 -1.62 -2.81 1.42
CA VAL A 37 -2.17 -4.13 1.76
C VAL A 37 -1.80 -5.15 0.69
N ASP A 38 -2.00 -4.80 -0.59
CA ASP A 38 -1.67 -5.69 -1.70
C ASP A 38 -0.16 -6.01 -1.78
N LEU A 39 0.70 -5.03 -1.47
CA LEU A 39 2.15 -5.23 -1.41
C LEU A 39 2.55 -6.18 -0.29
N ILE A 40 2.08 -5.92 0.94
CA ILE A 40 2.43 -6.70 2.13
C ILE A 40 1.95 -8.14 1.97
N ARG A 41 0.75 -8.33 1.41
CA ARG A 41 0.21 -9.67 1.12
C ARG A 41 0.98 -10.38 0.02
N GLY A 42 1.75 -9.68 -0.81
CA GLY A 42 2.37 -10.26 -2.01
C GLY A 42 1.37 -10.58 -3.12
N THR A 43 0.17 -9.99 -3.09
CA THR A 43 -0.81 -10.11 -4.19
C THR A 43 -0.42 -9.23 -5.38
N LYS A 44 0.35 -8.16 -5.13
CA LYS A 44 1.01 -7.33 -6.14
C LYS A 44 2.50 -7.19 -5.85
N THR A 45 3.30 -7.13 -6.90
CA THR A 45 4.71 -6.76 -6.84
C THR A 45 4.89 -5.25 -6.65
N PHE A 46 6.09 -4.86 -6.25
CA PHE A 46 6.52 -3.46 -6.27
C PHE A 46 6.43 -2.82 -7.68
N GLU A 47 6.73 -3.59 -8.74
CA GLU A 47 6.62 -3.10 -10.12
C GLU A 47 5.16 -2.79 -10.49
N GLU A 48 4.23 -3.69 -10.15
CA GLU A 48 2.80 -3.46 -10.43
C GLU A 48 2.26 -2.25 -9.68
N ILE A 49 2.65 -2.06 -8.42
CA ILE A 49 2.22 -0.91 -7.61
C ILE A 49 2.83 0.40 -8.11
N SER A 50 4.11 0.41 -8.46
CA SER A 50 4.75 1.62 -9.01
C SER A 50 4.12 2.05 -10.34
N LYS A 51 3.71 1.09 -11.19
CA LYS A 51 2.91 1.36 -12.40
C LYS A 51 1.55 2.00 -12.10
N ILE A 52 0.85 1.53 -11.06
CA ILE A 52 -0.43 2.11 -10.63
C ILE A 52 -0.24 3.55 -10.15
N LEU A 53 0.69 3.76 -9.22
CA LEU A 53 0.95 5.08 -8.63
C LEU A 53 1.37 6.11 -9.67
N ALA A 54 2.23 5.71 -10.60
CA ALA A 54 2.68 6.62 -11.65
C ALA A 54 1.54 7.02 -12.59
N ARG A 55 0.67 6.07 -12.97
CA ARG A 55 -0.50 6.33 -13.79
C ARG A 55 -1.47 7.29 -13.09
N GLU A 56 -1.70 7.11 -11.79
CA GLU A 56 -2.54 8.00 -10.98
C GLU A 56 -1.96 9.42 -10.87
N ALA A 57 -0.64 9.54 -10.81
CA ALA A 57 0.07 10.81 -10.85
C ALA A 57 0.18 11.44 -12.27
N GLY A 58 -0.33 10.76 -13.30
CA GLY A 58 -0.31 11.24 -14.69
C GLY A 58 1.01 11.03 -15.44
N TYR A 59 1.88 10.16 -14.93
CA TYR A 59 3.09 9.75 -15.65
C TYR A 59 2.77 8.62 -16.64
N GLU A 60 3.28 8.75 -17.86
CA GLU A 60 3.34 7.63 -18.81
C GLU A 60 4.59 6.80 -18.52
N ILE A 61 4.41 5.59 -18.01
CA ILE A 61 5.48 4.60 -17.85
C ILE A 61 5.05 3.26 -18.45
N ASP A 62 5.97 2.63 -19.19
CA ASP A 62 5.83 1.31 -19.83
C ASP A 62 5.97 0.14 -18.83
#